data_AF-A0A0F9H0U3-F1
#
_entry.id   AF-A0A0F9H0U3-F1
#
_cell.length_a   1.000
_cell.length_b   1.000
_cell.length_c   1.000
_cell.angle_alpha   90.00
_cell.angle_beta   90.00
_cell.angle_gamma   90.00
#
_symmetry.space_group_name_H-M   'P 1'
#
loop_
_entity.id
_entity.type
_entity.pdbx_description
1 polymer ?
#
loop_
_entity_poly.entity_id
_entity_poly.type
_entity_poly.pdbx_seq_one_letter_code
_entity_poly.pdbx_strand_id
1 'polypeptide(L)' 'MTDRLSAVRKLMNSAKADAYLVMKPQNVFYLSGLTATESSMLITKRSADLIVVS' A
#
# COMPACT_ATOMS: atom_id res chain seq x y z
N MET A 1 -11.53 14.95 1.14
CA MET A 1 -10.11 14.56 1.26
C MET A 1 -10.02 13.11 0.80
N THR A 2 -9.45 12.85 -0.37
CA THR A 2 -9.47 11.52 -0.99
C THR A 2 -8.51 10.60 -0.26
N ASP A 3 -9.02 9.52 0.31
CA ASP A 3 -8.22 8.45 0.90
C ASP A 3 -7.27 7.88 -0.17
N ARG A 4 -5.96 7.96 0.06
CA ARG A 4 -4.91 7.53 -0.88
C ARG A 4 -5.06 6.04 -1.21
N LEU A 5 -5.48 5.22 -0.25
CA LEU A 5 -5.74 3.80 -0.47
C LEU A 5 -6.94 3.59 -1.39
N SER A 6 -7.97 4.42 -1.28
CA SER A 6 -9.12 4.37 -2.20
C SER A 6 -8.72 4.64 -3.66
N ALA A 7 -7.75 5.52 -3.91
CA ALA A 7 -7.22 5.74 -5.26
C ALA A 7 -6.44 4.51 -5.78
N VAL A 8 -5.59 3.91 -4.93
CA VAL A 8 -4.87 2.68 -5.27
C VAL A 8 -5.85 1.54 -5.58
N ARG A 9 -6.91 1.38 -4.80
CA ARG A 9 -7.94 0.35 -5.02
C ARG A 9 -8.69 0.54 -6.34
N LYS A 10 -8.92 1.78 -6.78
CA LYS A 10 -9.49 2.04 -8.12
C LYS A 10 -8.54 1.57 -9.22
N LEU A 11 -7.25 1.84 -9.09
CA LEU A 11 -6.23 1.38 -10.04
C LEU A 11 -6.13 -0.16 -10.05
N MET A 12 -6.20 -0.81 -8.88
CA MET A 12 -6.23 -2.27 -8.77
C MET A 12 -7.41 -2.86 -9.56
N ASN A 13 -8.61 -2.29 -9.41
CA ASN A 13 -9.79 -2.74 -10.12
C ASN A 13 -9.63 -2.61 -11.64
N SER A 14 -9.13 -1.47 -12.13
CA SER A 14 -8.85 -1.27 -13.55
C SER A 14 -7.80 -2.24 -14.10
N ALA A 15 -6.78 -2.55 -13.30
CA ALA A 15 -5.71 -3.48 -13.65
C ALA A 15 -6.10 -4.96 -13.48
N LYS A 16 -7.31 -5.27 -12.97
CA LYS A 16 -7.73 -6.61 -12.56
C LYS A 16 -6.74 -7.27 -11.59
N ALA A 17 -6.09 -6.49 -10.73
CA ALA A 17 -5.18 -6.96 -9.70
C ALA A 17 -5.93 -7.22 -8.39
N ASP A 18 -5.68 -8.37 -7.77
CA ASP A 18 -6.26 -8.70 -6.47
C ASP A 18 -5.45 -8.14 -5.29
N ALA A 19 -4.15 -7.96 -5.48
CA ALA A 19 -3.24 -7.40 -4.50
C ALA A 19 -2.09 -6.62 -5.14
N TYR A 20 -1.54 -5.65 -4.40
CA TYR A 20 -0.24 -5.05 -4.67
C TYR A 20 0.69 -5.21 -3.48
N LEU A 21 1.94 -5.59 -3.75
CA LEU A 21 3.02 -5.52 -2.79
C LEU A 21 3.85 -4.26 -3.04
N VAL A 22 3.89 -3.36 -2.05
CA VAL A 22 4.63 -2.10 -2.11
C VAL A 22 5.88 -2.23 -1.26
N MET A 23 7.05 -2.15 -1.90
CA MET A 23 8.35 -2.34 -1.23
C MET A 23 9.22 -1.08 -1.19
N LYS A 24 8.91 -0.07 -2.01
CA LYS A 24 9.68 1.18 -2.02
C LYS A 24 9.34 2.00 -0.76
N PRO A 25 10.30 2.35 0.10
CA PRO A 25 10.01 3.05 1.36
C PRO A 25 9.24 4.35 1.17
N GLN A 26 9.50 5.09 0.09
CA GLN A 26 8.78 6.34 -0.22
C GLN A 26 7.29 6.10 -0.50
N ASN A 27 6.95 4.98 -1.14
CA ASN A 27 5.57 4.61 -1.42
C ASN A 27 4.87 4.08 -0.17
N VAL A 28 5.58 3.33 0.66
CA VAL A 28 5.06 2.87 1.96
C VAL A 28 4.76 4.07 2.85
N PHE A 29 5.69 5.03 2.97
CA PHE A 29 5.48 6.28 3.68
C PHE A 29 4.30 7.09 3.13
N TYR A 30 4.22 7.24 1.80
CA TYR A 30 3.12 7.97 1.17
C TYR A 30 1.74 7.37 1.49
N LEU A 31 1.63 6.03 1.55
CA LEU A 31 0.36 5.33 1.75
C LEU A 31 0.00 5.10 3.21
N SER A 32 0.99 4.98 4.10
CA SER A 32 0.77 4.60 5.51
C SER A 32 1.23 5.63 6.54
N GLY A 33 2.09 6.57 6.14
CA GLY A 33 2.79 7.49 7.06
C GLY A 33 3.97 6.88 7.81
N LEU A 34 4.25 5.58 7.64
CA LEU A 34 5.37 4.91 8.32
C LEU A 34 6.72 5.34 7.72
N THR A 35 7.66 5.72 8.58
CA THR A 35 9.01 6.20 8.20
C THR A 35 10.09 5.13 8.27
N ALA A 36 9.73 3.85 8.38
CA ALA A 36 10.67 2.73 8.46
C ALA A 36 11.38 2.46 7.13
N THR A 37 12.71 2.28 7.18
CA THR A 37 13.55 1.99 6.01
C THR A 37 13.35 0.57 5.48
N GLU A 38 13.05 -0.39 6.36
CA GLU A 38 12.80 -1.79 6.01
C GLU A 38 11.33 -2.14 6.29
N SER A 39 10.47 -1.68 5.39
CA SER A 39 9.05 -1.97 5.45
C SER A 39 8.47 -2.29 4.09
N SER A 40 7.47 -3.15 4.08
CA SER A 40 6.64 -3.45 2.92
C SER A 40 5.17 -3.29 3.29
N MET A 41 4.33 -3.07 2.29
CA MET A 41 2.88 -2.94 2.49
C MET A 41 2.15 -3.83 1.49
N LEU A 42 1.30 -4.72 2.00
CA LEU A 42 0.40 -5.54 1.20
C LEU A 42 -0.96 -4.84 1.13
N ILE A 43 -1.39 -4.48 -0.07
CA ILE A 43 -2.67 -3.82 -0.29
C ILE A 43 -3.58 -4.80 -1.01
N THR A 44 -4.74 -5.07 -0.43
CA THR A 44 -5.78 -5.88 -1.05
C THR A 44 -7.04 -5.03 -1.26
N LYS A 45 -8.05 -5.63 -1.90
CA LYS A 45 -9.38 -5.00 -2.05
C LYS A 45 -10.05 -4.71 -0.68
N ARG A 46 -9.63 -5.37 0.40
CA ARG A 46 -10.28 -5.30 1.72
C ARG A 46 -9.37 -4.71 2.81
N SER A 47 -8.09 -5.04 2.78
CA SER A 47 -7.09 -4.68 3.79
C SER A 47 -5.91 -3.91 3.20
N ALA A 48 -5.10 -3.39 4.11
CA ALA A 48 -3.86 -2.69 3.85
C ALA A 48 -2.95 -2.99 5.03
N ASP A 49 -2.04 -3.95 4.86
CA ASP A 49 -1.27 -4.56 5.94
C ASP A 49 0.19 -4.12 5.83
N LEU A 50 0.75 -3.61 6.93
CA LEU A 50 2.17 -3.24 7.02
C LEU A 50 3.00 -4.42 7.52
N ILE A 51 4.08 -4.70 6.81
CA ILE A 51 5.07 -5.72 7.15
C ILE A 51 6.35 -4.97 7.50
N VAL A 52 6.72 -5.02 8.78
CA VAL A 52 7.93 -4.39 9.31
C VAL A 52 8.87 -5.52 9.74
N VAL A 53 10.12 -5.48 9.27
CA VAL A 53 11.14 -6.44 9.69
C VAL A 53 11.89 -5.80 10.86
N SER A 54 11.93 -6.53 11.98
CA SER A 54 12.59 -6.13 13.24
C SER A 54 14.07 -6.46 13.23
#